data_AF-A0A3B8X022-F1
#
_entry.id   AF-A0A3B8X022-F1
#
_cell.length_a   1.000
_cell.length_b   1.000
_cell.length_c   1.000
_cell.angle_alpha   90.00
_cell.angle_beta   90.00
_cell.angle_gamma   90.00
#
_symmetry.space_group_name_H-M   'P 1'
#
loop_
_entity.id
_entity.type
_entity.pdbx_description
1 polymer ?
#
loop_
_entity_poly.entity_id
_entity_poly.type
_entity_poly.pdbx_seq_one_letter_code
_entity_poly.pdbx_strand_id
1 'polypeptide(L)'
;MTISERTTYFNVIVGLFNIVLGLIIEFGLIALCYLALARMPETANSIPVSVLLPFVLLIGLVLAMVISVKCITWTIKKFNLQDKLDQKVVKRYIKDSV
;
A
#
# COMPACT_ATOMS: atom_id res chain seq x y z
N MET A 1 29.78 -4.26 -1.91
CA MET A 1 28.51 -3.52 -1.79
C MET A 1 28.37 -3.05 -0.36
N THR A 2 28.37 -1.75 -0.13
CA THR A 2 28.28 -1.15 1.20
C THR A 2 26.86 -1.27 1.76
N ILE A 3 26.71 -1.18 3.09
CA ILE A 3 25.38 -1.19 3.76
C ILE A 3 24.50 -0.04 3.24
N SER A 4 25.12 1.11 2.94
CA SER A 4 24.44 2.28 2.36
C SER A 4 23.86 1.97 0.97
N GLU A 5 24.65 1.40 0.06
CA GLU A 5 24.17 1.01 -1.28
C GLU A 5 23.00 0.03 -1.19
N ARG A 6 23.12 -1.02 -0.36
CA ARG A 6 22.08 -2.03 -0.17
C ARG A 6 20.78 -1.44 0.38
N THR A 7 20.90 -0.45 1.26
CA THR A 7 19.77 0.29 1.81
C THR A 7 19.10 1.16 0.74
N THR A 8 19.88 1.78 -0.15
CA THR A 8 19.35 2.52 -1.30
C THR A 8 18.57 1.61 -2.24
N TYR A 9 19.12 0.44 -2.62
CA TYR A 9 18.39 -0.52 -3.45
C TYR A 9 17.11 -1.01 -2.79
N PHE A 10 17.16 -1.29 -1.48
CA PHE A 10 15.96 -1.68 -0.73
C PHE A 10 14.89 -0.58 -0.75
N ASN A 11 15.26 0.67 -0.52
CA ASN A 11 14.33 1.80 -0.57
C ASN A 11 13.73 2.00 -1.97
N VAL A 12 14.53 1.83 -3.03
CA VAL A 12 14.04 1.90 -4.41
C VAL A 12 13.04 0.77 -4.69
N ILE A 13 13.34 -0.46 -4.29
CA ILE A 13 12.44 -1.61 -4.45
C ILE A 13 11.13 -1.41 -3.66
N VAL A 14 11.22 -0.93 -2.42
CA VAL A 14 10.05 -0.60 -1.60
C VAL A 14 9.22 0.51 -2.23
N GLY A 15 9.86 1.53 -2.79
CA GLY A 15 9.19 2.60 -3.55
C GLY A 15 8.44 2.06 -4.77
N LEU A 16 9.10 1.23 -5.58
CA LEU A 16 8.48 0.57 -6.74
C LEU A 16 7.31 -0.32 -6.33
N PHE A 17 7.47 -1.09 -5.25
CA PHE A 17 6.40 -1.92 -4.70
C PHE A 17 5.20 -1.07 -4.27
N ASN A 18 5.42 0.06 -3.60
CA ASN A 18 4.33 0.96 -3.21
C ASN A 18 3.61 1.56 -4.42
N ILE A 19 4.32 1.90 -5.49
CA ILE A 19 3.70 2.39 -6.74
C ILE A 19 2.83 1.29 -7.35
N VAL A 20 3.35 0.07 -7.48
CA VAL A 20 2.60 -1.07 -8.03
C VAL A 20 1.39 -1.40 -7.16
N LEU A 21 1.53 -1.41 -5.84
CA LEU A 21 0.45 -1.71 -4.91
C LEU A 21 -0.62 -0.60 -4.92
N GLY A 22 -0.21 0.66 -5.04
CA GLY A 22 -1.10 1.80 -5.26
C GLY A 22 -1.93 1.64 -6.54
N LEU A 23 -1.27 1.33 -7.66
CA LEU A 23 -1.95 1.08 -8.95
C LEU A 23 -2.96 -0.08 -8.85
N ILE A 24 -2.59 -1.19 -8.22
CA ILE A 24 -3.51 -2.34 -8.06
C ILE A 24 -4.76 -1.94 -7.26
N ILE A 25 -4.58 -1.16 -6.18
CA ILE A 25 -5.69 -0.71 -5.35
C ILE A 25 -6.57 0.29 -6.11
N GLU A 26 -5.98 1.20 -6.86
CA GLU A 26 -6.69 2.17 -7.67
C GLU A 26 -7.52 1.49 -8.78
N PHE A 27 -6.93 0.52 -9.49
CA PHE A 27 -7.65 -0.32 -10.44
C PHE A 27 -8.79 -1.10 -9.78
N GLY A 28 -8.55 -1.69 -8.60
CA GLY A 28 -9.57 -2.39 -7.83
C GLY A 28 -10.73 -1.49 -7.41
N LEU A 29 -10.43 -0.25 -7.01
CA LEU A 29 -11.40 0.79 -6.66
C LEU A 29 -12.26 1.19 -7.86
N ILE A 30 -11.64 1.44 -9.02
CA ILE A 30 -12.36 1.76 -10.26
C ILE A 30 -13.29 0.61 -10.65
N ALA A 31 -12.81 -0.63 -10.58
CA ALA A 31 -13.62 -1.81 -10.86
C ALA A 31 -14.80 -1.97 -9.88
N LEU A 32 -14.57 -1.76 -8.58
CA LEU A 32 -15.63 -1.78 -7.57
C LEU A 32 -16.66 -0.69 -7.80
N CYS A 33 -16.23 0.54 -8.13
CA CYS A 33 -17.12 1.63 -8.48
C CYS A 33 -17.95 1.29 -9.72
N TYR A 34 -17.35 0.72 -10.76
CA TYR A 34 -18.06 0.29 -11.97
C TYR A 34 -19.12 -0.77 -11.66
N LEU A 35 -18.79 -1.80 -10.87
CA LEU A 35 -19.72 -2.84 -10.47
C LEU A 35 -20.85 -2.33 -9.57
N ALA A 36 -20.55 -1.39 -8.67
CA ALA A 36 -21.55 -0.77 -7.81
C ALA A 36 -22.54 0.07 -8.62
N LEU A 37 -22.04 0.84 -9.60
CA LEU A 37 -22.86 1.64 -10.51
C LEU A 37 -23.71 0.77 -11.45
N ALA A 38 -23.16 -0.34 -11.95
CA ALA A 38 -23.87 -1.26 -12.84
C ALA A 38 -25.09 -1.94 -12.20
N ARG A 39 -25.22 -1.92 -10.87
CA ARG A 39 -26.36 -2.49 -10.12
C ARG A 39 -27.34 -1.46 -9.58
N MET A 40 -27.10 -0.15 -9.73
CA MET A 40 -28.01 0.88 -9.23
C MET A 40 -28.92 1.43 -10.35
N PRO A 41 -30.21 1.70 -10.05
CA PRO A 41 -31.13 2.30 -11.02
C PRO A 41 -30.70 3.73 -11.38
N GLU A 42 -30.84 4.11 -12.65
CA GLU A 42 -30.31 5.35 -13.24
C GLU A 42 -30.73 6.64 -12.51
N THR A 43 -31.82 6.61 -11.74
CA THR A 43 -32.39 7.74 -10.99
C THR A 43 -31.65 8.09 -9.69
N ALA A 44 -30.73 7.24 -9.20
CA ALA A 44 -29.96 7.48 -7.97
C ALA A 44 -28.51 7.95 -8.20
N ASN A 45 -28.12 8.21 -9.46
CA ASN A 45 -26.72 8.19 -9.89
C ASN A 45 -25.81 9.37 -9.52
N SER A 46 -26.31 10.49 -8.98
CA SER A 46 -25.48 11.71 -8.85
C SER A 46 -25.07 12.10 -7.41
N ILE A 47 -25.94 11.89 -6.42
CA ILE A 47 -25.71 12.41 -5.06
C ILE A 47 -25.03 11.40 -4.12
N PRO A 48 -25.49 10.13 -4.02
CA PRO A 48 -24.90 9.16 -3.08
C PRO A 48 -23.48 8.76 -3.48
N VAL A 49 -23.22 8.60 -4.78
CA VAL A 49 -21.94 8.14 -5.32
C VAL A 49 -20.84 9.18 -5.07
N SER A 50 -21.14 10.46 -5.32
CA SER A 50 -20.19 11.58 -5.11
C SER A 50 -19.80 11.75 -3.64
N VAL A 51 -20.68 11.36 -2.71
CA VAL A 51 -20.41 11.40 -1.27
C VAL A 51 -19.68 10.15 -0.79
N LEU A 52 -20.02 8.96 -1.28
CA LEU A 52 -19.39 7.69 -0.86
C LEU A 52 -17.97 7.50 -1.40
N LEU A 53 -17.73 7.91 -2.64
CA LEU A 53 -16.47 7.69 -3.35
C LEU A 53 -15.22 8.21 -2.60
N PRO A 54 -15.20 9.42 -2.01
CA PRO A 54 -14.07 9.87 -1.20
C PRO A 54 -13.83 9.01 0.06
N PHE A 55 -14.87 8.46 0.69
CA PHE A 55 -14.70 7.54 1.81
C PHE A 55 -14.14 6.18 1.38
N VAL A 56 -14.59 5.65 0.25
CA VAL A 56 -14.06 4.39 -0.30
C VAL A 56 -12.59 4.55 -0.70
N LEU A 57 -12.22 5.69 -1.32
CA LEU A 57 -10.83 6.03 -1.61
C LEU A 57 -9.98 6.14 -0.34
N LEU A 58 -10.49 6.81 0.69
CA LEU A 58 -9.80 6.94 1.97
C LEU A 58 -9.56 5.57 2.61
N ILE A 59 -10.56 4.70 2.61
CA ILE A 59 -10.44 3.32 3.11
C ILE A 59 -9.41 2.54 2.29
N GLY A 60 -9.45 2.64 0.95
CA GLY A 60 -8.48 2.00 0.07
C GLY A 60 -7.05 2.45 0.33
N LEU A 61 -6.84 3.74 0.57
CA LEU A 61 -5.54 4.31 0.90
C LEU A 61 -5.01 3.82 2.26
N VAL A 62 -5.88 3.77 3.29
CA VAL A 62 -5.50 3.22 4.59
C VAL A 62 -5.14 1.73 4.48
N LEU A 63 -5.93 0.95 3.72
CA LEU A 63 -5.63 -0.45 3.44
C LEU A 63 -4.31 -0.63 2.71
N ALA A 64 -4.01 0.21 1.71
CA ALA A 64 -2.75 0.22 0.98
C ALA A 64 -1.56 0.39 1.93
N MET A 65 -1.65 1.37 2.83
CA MET A 65 -0.61 1.64 3.82
C MET A 65 -0.39 0.45 4.76
N VAL A 66 -1.46 -0.15 5.27
CA VAL A 66 -1.37 -1.30 6.20
C VAL A 66 -0.77 -2.52 5.51
N ILE A 67 -1.23 -2.84 4.29
CA ILE A 67 -0.71 -3.97 3.51
C ILE A 67 0.76 -3.72 3.16
N SER A 68 1.11 -2.52 2.74
CA SER A 68 2.49 -2.13 2.41
C SER A 68 3.42 -2.37 3.60
N VAL A 69 3.09 -1.81 4.78
CA VAL A 69 3.90 -1.99 5.99
C VAL A 69 4.02 -3.47 6.34
N LYS A 70 2.92 -4.23 6.38
CA LYS A 70 2.96 -5.67 6.68
C LYS A 70 3.82 -6.46 5.69
N CYS A 71 3.72 -6.16 4.40
CA CYS A 71 4.50 -6.84 3.37
C CYS A 71 6.00 -6.53 3.49
N ILE A 72 6.35 -5.28 3.76
CA ILE A 72 7.74 -4.86 3.97
C ILE A 72 8.30 -5.51 5.25
N THR A 73 7.57 -5.45 6.37
CA THR A 73 7.94 -6.12 7.63
C THR A 73 8.15 -7.62 7.42
N TRP A 74 7.24 -8.28 6.70
CA TRP A 74 7.34 -9.70 6.38
C TRP A 74 8.56 -10.01 5.51
N THR A 75 8.85 -9.19 4.50
CA THR A 75 10.02 -9.33 3.63
C THR A 75 11.31 -9.19 4.42
N ILE A 76 11.40 -8.19 5.31
CA ILE A 76 12.59 -8.00 6.16
C ILE A 76 12.79 -9.21 7.09
N LYS A 77 11.72 -9.72 7.72
CA LYS A 77 11.78 -10.91 8.60
C LYS A 77 12.14 -12.19 7.81
N LYS A 78 11.50 -12.43 6.66
CA LYS A 78 11.67 -13.66 5.86
C LYS A 78 13.03 -13.80 5.20
N PHE A 79 13.61 -12.70 4.71
CA PHE A 79 14.91 -12.71 4.04
C PHE A 79 16.09 -12.36 4.98
N ASN A 80 15.82 -12.28 6.30
CA ASN A 80 16.75 -11.84 7.33
C ASN A 80 17.56 -10.60 6.90
N LEU A 81 16.85 -9.56 6.45
CA LEU A 81 17.47 -8.33 5.97
C LEU A 81 17.87 -7.36 7.09
N GLN A 82 17.62 -7.74 8.35
CA GLN A 82 17.88 -6.90 9.53
C GLN A 82 19.36 -6.57 9.69
N ASP A 83 20.24 -7.57 9.52
CA ASP A 83 21.71 -7.41 9.61
C ASP A 83 22.34 -6.82 8.33
N LYS A 84 21.49 -6.52 7.35
CA LYS A 84 21.88 -6.26 5.96
C LYS A 84 21.49 -4.87 5.48
N LEU A 85 20.66 -4.18 6.26
CA LEU A 85 20.12 -2.85 6.00
C LEU A 85 20.47 -1.93 7.18
N ASP A 86 20.43 -0.62 6.94
CA ASP A 86 20.60 0.36 8.01
C ASP A 86 19.52 0.17 9.09
N GLN A 87 19.94 0.16 10.36
CA GLN A 87 19.03 0.01 11.50
C GLN A 87 17.94 1.09 11.54
N LYS A 88 18.19 2.29 10.98
CA LYS A 88 17.16 3.34 10.86
C LYS A 88 16.00 2.90 9.97
N VAL A 89 16.30 2.17 8.89
CA VAL A 89 15.28 1.65 7.96
C VAL A 89 14.56 0.47 8.59
N VAL A 90 15.29 -0.44 9.24
CA VAL A 90 14.70 -1.59 9.94
C VAL A 90 13.72 -1.13 11.02
N LYS A 91 14.10 -0.16 11.87
CA LYS A 91 13.23 0.39 12.94
C LYS A 91 11.98 1.11 12.42
N ARG A 92 11.98 1.58 11.16
CA ARG A 92 10.81 2.23 10.54
C ARG A 92 9.70 1.23 10.23
N TYR A 93 10.04 -0.03 9.95
CA TYR A 93 9.09 -1.06 9.51
C TYR A 93 8.91 -2.21 10.51
N ILE A 94 9.93 -2.50 11.32
CA ILE A 94 9.87 -3.44 12.44
C ILE A 94 9.85 -2.59 13.71
N LYS A 95 8.64 -2.29 14.19
CA LYS A 95 8.42 -1.59 15.47
C LYS A 95 8.29 -2.59 16.64
N ASP A 96 8.90 -3.75 16.49
CA ASP A 96 8.58 -4.99 17.21
C ASP A 96 9.77 -5.52 18.03
N SER A 97 10.70 -4.64 18.43
CA SER A 97 11.85 -5.02 19.24
C SER A 97 12.07 -4.00 20.36
N VAL A 98 11.21 -4.10 21.37
CA VAL A 98 11.58 -4.01 22.79
C VAL A 98 11.13 -5.32 23.42
#